data_AF-A0A4R4YW81-F1
#
_entry.id   AF-A0A4R4YW81-F1
#
_cell.length_a   1.000
_cell.length_b   1.000
_cell.length_c   1.000
_cell.angle_alpha   90.00
_cell.angle_beta   90.00
_cell.angle_gamma   90.00
#
_symmetry.space_group_name_H-M   'P 1'
#
loop_
_entity.id
_entity.type
_entity.pdbx_description
1 polymer ?
#
loop_
_entity_poly.entity_id
_entity_poly.type
_entity_poly.pdbx_seq_one_letter_code
_entity_poly.pdbx_strand_id
1 'polypeptide(L)' 'MTHVLLTGFEPFDGSGVNPSWQAVRLAATTPPEGVSLTTVMLPVVFHDAIARLRAAVEESGAEVVVCVG' A
#
# COMPACT_ATOMS: atom_id res chain seq x y z
N MET A 1 -6.15 1.86 -18.68
CA MET A 1 -5.27 1.25 -17.67
C MET A 1 -5.97 1.39 -16.34
N THR A 2 -6.02 0.34 -15.54
CA THR A 2 -6.63 0.40 -14.20
C THR A 2 -5.58 0.87 -13.19
N HIS A 3 -5.88 1.95 -12.47
CA HIS A 3 -5.02 2.50 -11.44
C HIS A 3 -5.31 1.81 -10.10
N VAL A 4 -4.32 1.11 -9.56
CA VAL A 4 -4.46 0.32 -8.32
C VAL A 4 -3.49 0.84 -7.26
N LEU A 5 -4.02 1.12 -6.08
CA LEU A 5 -3.25 1.43 -4.88
C LEU A 5 -3.11 0.16 -4.03
N LEU A 6 -1.87 -0.27 -3.80
CA LEU A 6 -1.55 -1.32 -2.84
C LEU A 6 -1.03 -0.68 -1.55
N THR A 7 -1.45 -1.18 -0.39
CA THR A 7 -0.88 -0.74 0.89
C THR A 7 -0.29 -1.90 1.67
N GLY A 8 0.79 -1.61 2.40
CA GLY A 8 1.35 -2.49 3.41
C GLY A 8 1.67 -1.70 4.68
N PHE A 9 1.98 -2.36 5.78
CA PHE A 9 2.31 -1.70 7.04
C PHE A 9 3.81 -1.54 7.25
N GLU A 10 4.21 -0.53 8.01
CA GLU A 10 5.58 -0.41 8.52
C GLU A 10 5.95 -1.57 9.47
N PRO A 11 7.25 -1.79 9.78
CA PRO A 11 7.67 -2.77 10.78
C PRO A 11 7.12 -2.46 12.18
N PHE A 12 6.84 -3.50 12.95
CA PHE A 12 6.32 -3.40 14.31
C PHE A 12 6.84 -4.53 15.21
N ASP A 13 6.60 -4.43 16.52
CA ASP A 13 6.94 -5.45 17.52
C ASP A 13 8.42 -5.91 17.48
N GLY A 14 9.33 -4.96 17.32
CA GLY A 14 10.78 -5.22 17.26
C GLY A 14 11.28 -5.85 15.95
N SER A 15 10.40 -6.13 14.99
CA SER A 15 10.81 -6.58 13.66
C SER A 15 11.45 -5.42 12.87
N GLY A 16 12.49 -5.73 12.09
CA GLY A 16 13.10 -4.79 11.15
C GLY A 16 12.36 -4.69 9.81
N VAL A 17 11.39 -5.57 9.57
CA VAL A 17 10.62 -5.63 8.30
C VAL A 17 9.15 -5.96 8.56
N ASN A 18 8.30 -5.61 7.61
CA ASN A 18 6.94 -6.09 7.54
C ASN A 18 6.71 -6.79 6.19
N PRO A 19 6.32 -8.07 6.16
CA PRO A 19 6.11 -8.81 4.92
C PRO A 19 5.07 -8.17 3.99
N SER A 20 4.02 -7.54 4.53
CA SER A 20 3.00 -6.86 3.71
C SER A 20 3.63 -5.74 2.87
N TRP A 21 4.52 -4.93 3.46
CA TRP A 21 5.24 -3.87 2.76
C TRP A 21 6.20 -4.42 1.71
N GLN A 22 6.93 -5.49 2.03
CA GLN A 22 7.83 -6.13 1.08
C GLN A 22 7.06 -6.71 -0.12
N ALA A 23 5.92 -7.35 0.13
CA ALA A 23 5.08 -7.95 -0.89
C ALA A 23 4.53 -6.91 -1.87
N VAL A 24 3.95 -5.80 -1.39
CA VAL A 24 3.40 -4.77 -2.27
C VAL A 24 4.49 -4.05 -3.07
N ARG A 25 5.68 -3.84 -2.47
CA ARG A 25 6.82 -3.27 -3.19
C ARG A 25 7.30 -4.18 -4.33
N LEU A 26 7.35 -5.49 -4.08
CA LEU A 26 7.73 -6.46 -5.11
C LEU A 26 6.67 -6.56 -6.22
N ALA A 27 5.38 -6.56 -5.87
CA ALA A 27 4.31 -6.57 -6.85
C ALA A 27 4.37 -5.35 -7.80
N ALA A 28 4.72 -4.18 -7.27
CA ALA A 28 4.84 -2.96 -8.05
C ALA A 28 6.02 -2.97 -9.05
N THR A 29 7.02 -3.85 -8.92
CA THR A 29 8.11 -3.93 -9.91
C THR A 29 7.69 -4.56 -11.22
N THR A 30 6.63 -5.38 -11.21
CA THR A 30 6.16 -6.14 -12.37
C THR A 30 4.63 -6.14 -12.39
N PRO A 31 4.00 -5.00 -12.70
CA PRO A 31 2.54 -4.91 -12.73
C PRO A 31 1.93 -5.81 -13.82
N PRO A 32 0.72 -6.34 -13.60
CA PRO A 32 -0.03 -7.05 -14.63
C PRO A 32 -0.31 -6.17 -15.86
N GLU A 33 -0.53 -6.80 -17.01
CA GLU A 33 -0.94 -6.08 -18.22
C GLU A 33 -2.23 -5.27 -17.98
N GLY A 34 -2.24 -4.03 -18.45
CA GLY A 34 -3.39 -3.12 -18.29
C GLY A 34 -3.54 -2.50 -16.90
N VAL A 35 -2.68 -2.83 -15.94
CA VAL A 35 -2.71 -2.32 -14.57
C VAL A 35 -1.50 -1.42 -14.28
N SER A 36 -1.74 -0.29 -13.63
CA SER A 36 -0.66 0.52 -13.03
C SER A 36 -0.75 0.42 -11.52
N LEU A 37 0.36 0.07 -10.87
CA LEU A 37 0.41 -0.11 -9.42
C LEU A 37 1.14 1.07 -8.75
N THR A 38 0.54 1.59 -7.70
CA THR A 38 1.18 2.51 -6.75
C THR A 38 1.16 1.88 -5.36
N THR A 39 2.16 2.19 -4.54
CA THR A 39 2.28 1.61 -3.19
C THR A 39 2.36 2.69 -2.13
N VAL A 40 1.70 2.45 -0.99
CA VAL A 40 1.79 3.30 0.19
C VAL A 40 2.01 2.45 1.43
N MET A 41 2.98 2.85 2.25
CA MET A 41 3.20 2.29 3.57
C MET A 41 2.29 3.00 4.59
N LEU A 42 1.59 2.21 5.40
CA LEU A 42 0.74 2.69 6.48
C LEU A 42 1.44 2.51 7.84
N PRO A 43 1.25 3.45 8.79
CA PRO A 43 1.75 3.29 10.14
C PRO A 43 1.00 2.18 10.88
N VAL A 44 1.64 1.52 11.85
CA VAL A 44 0.97 0.56 12.76
C VAL A 44 0.34 1.30 13.93
N VAL A 45 -0.54 2.26 13.59
CA VAL A 45 -1.24 3.14 14.53
C VAL A 45 -2.67 3.32 14.03
N PHE A 46 -3.67 2.99 14.86
CA PHE A 46 -5.08 2.94 14.44
C PHE A 46 -5.56 4.17 13.66
N HIS A 47 -5.55 5.35 14.28
CA HIS A 47 -6.11 6.56 13.66
C HIS A 47 -5.25 7.04 12.49
N ASP A 48 -3.93 7.01 12.66
CA ASP A 48 -2.99 7.52 11.66
C ASP A 48 -2.96 6.63 10.40
N ALA A 49 -3.18 5.32 10.54
CA ALA A 49 -3.28 4.40 9.40
C ALA A 49 -4.46 4.77 8.52
N ILE A 50 -5.62 5.04 9.12
CA ILE A 50 -6.82 5.44 8.38
C ILE A 50 -6.65 6.83 7.76
N ALA A 51 -6.06 7.79 8.49
CA ALA A 51 -5.78 9.11 7.95
C ALA A 51 -4.83 9.04 6.74
N ARG A 52 -3.74 8.26 6.86
CA ARG A 52 -2.77 8.06 5.78
C ARG A 52 -3.38 7.35 4.57
N LEU A 53 -4.22 6.35 4.79
CA LEU A 53 -4.93 5.63 3.74
C LEU A 53 -5.87 6.56 2.99
N ARG A 54 -6.66 7.40 3.68
CA ARG A 54 -7.57 8.35 3.04
C ARG A 54 -6.82 9.33 2.14
N ALA A 55 -5.75 9.93 2.65
CA ALA A 55 -4.90 10.81 1.84
C ALA A 55 -4.33 10.08 0.61
N ALA A 56 -3.85 8.84 0.77
CA ALA A 56 -3.34 8.05 -0.35
C ALA A 56 -4.38 7.79 -1.44
N VAL A 57 -5.63 7.52 -1.05
CA VAL A 57 -6.74 7.30 -2.00
C VAL A 57 -7.06 8.59 -2.75
N GLU A 58 -7.15 9.72 -2.04
CA GLU A 58 -7.43 11.02 -2.64
C GLU A 58 -6.32 11.49 -3.59
N GLU A 59 -5.06 11.24 -3.24
CA GLU A 59 -3.88 11.64 -4.02
C GLU A 59 -3.62 10.75 -5.24
N SER A 60 -3.92 9.44 -5.14
CA SER A 60 -3.53 8.46 -6.16
C SER A 60 -4.46 8.40 -7.36
N GLY A 61 -5.71 8.86 -7.23
CA GLY A 61 -6.75 8.66 -8.25
C GLY A 61 -7.02 7.18 -8.53
N ALA A 62 -6.72 6.29 -7.58
CA ALA A 62 -6.88 4.86 -7.76
C ALA A 62 -8.34 4.45 -7.92
N GLU A 63 -8.59 3.55 -8.86
CA GLU A 63 -9.90 2.92 -9.10
C GLU A 63 -10.12 1.73 -8.16
N VAL A 64 -9.02 1.09 -7.73
CA VAL A 64 -9.03 -0.06 -6.83
C VAL A 64 -7.99 0.15 -5.74
N VAL A 65 -8.37 -0.18 -4.50
CA VAL A 65 -7.49 -0.15 -3.34
C VAL A 65 -7.41 -1.55 -2.73
N VAL A 66 -6.20 -2.05 -2.52
CA VAL A 66 -5.96 -3.34 -1.85
C VAL A 66 -5.06 -3.11 -0.64
N CYS A 67 -5.63 -3.28 0.55
CA CYS A 67 -4.87 -3.20 1.79
C CYS A 67 -4.34 -4.59 2.17
N VAL A 68 -3.01 -4.70 2.28
CA VAL A 68 -2.31 -5.94 2.64
C VAL A 68 -1.79 -5.80 4.07
N GLY A 69 -1.97 -6.85 4.87
CA GLY A 69 -1.51 -6.94 6.26
C GLY A 69 -0.87 -8.30 6.53
#